data_AF-A0A2V8Z9N2-F1
#
_entry.id   AF-A0A2V8Z9N2-F1
#
_cell.length_a   1.000
_cell.length_b   1.000
_cell.length_c   1.000
_cell.angle_alpha   90.00
_cell.angle_beta   90.00
_cell.angle_gamma   90.00
#
_symmetry.space_group_name_H-M   'P 1'
#
loop_
_entity.id
_entity.type
_entity.pdbx_description
1 polymer ?
#
loop_
_entity_poly.entity_id
_entity_poly.type
_entity_poly.pdbx_seq_one_letter_code
_entity_poly.pdbx_strand_id
1 'polypeptide(L)'
;MAYALLVLAAALVVVIFELIRSLGIYGNLRGNHILTCPENQQPAGVRVAAGKAAIASLAGKPHLQLSECTRWPEMAGCGQECLPQIEQSPKDCLVSILVNRWYEGKKCVYCHKPFGEIHWHDHPPALVDEHRKTLQWNEVPLENLEQTLATHWPVCWNCHVAESFRRLHPELVTDRLRH
;
A
#
# COMPACT_ATOMS: atom_id res chain seq x y z
N MET A 1 -8.13 -49.40 12.60
CA MET A 1 -9.02 -48.28 12.19
C MET A 1 -8.81 -47.03 13.03
N ALA A 2 -8.96 -47.07 14.36
CA ALA A 2 -8.80 -45.88 15.22
C ALA A 2 -7.41 -45.20 15.09
N TYR A 3 -6.32 -45.97 15.06
CA TYR A 3 -4.97 -45.42 14.90
C TYR A 3 -4.76 -44.71 13.55
N ALA A 4 -5.27 -45.28 12.45
CA ALA A 4 -5.19 -44.65 11.13
C ALA A 4 -5.99 -43.35 11.06
N LEU A 5 -7.16 -43.30 11.71
CA LEU A 5 -7.96 -42.08 11.83
C LEU A 5 -7.25 -41.01 12.66
N LEU A 6 -6.57 -41.38 13.75
CA LEU A 6 -5.78 -40.45 14.57
C LEU A 6 -4.59 -39.87 13.80
N VAL A 7 -3.87 -40.70 13.03
CA VAL A 7 -2.75 -40.23 12.19
C VAL A 7 -3.24 -39.29 11.10
N LEU A 8 -4.36 -39.62 10.43
CA LEU A 8 -4.96 -38.75 9.42
C LEU A 8 -5.43 -37.41 10.02
N ALA A 9 -6.06 -37.44 11.19
CA ALA A 9 -6.48 -36.23 11.88
C ALA A 9 -5.29 -35.35 12.27
N ALA A 10 -4.22 -35.94 12.81
CA ALA A 10 -3.00 -35.22 13.16
C ALA A 10 -2.33 -34.59 11.92
N ALA A 11 -2.23 -35.35 10.82
CA ALA A 11 -1.70 -34.84 9.55
C ALA A 11 -2.55 -33.67 9.02
N LEU A 12 -3.88 -33.76 9.08
CA LEU A 12 -4.79 -32.70 8.66
C LEU A 12 -4.59 -31.42 9.48
N VAL A 13 -4.44 -31.54 10.81
CA VAL A 13 -4.19 -30.39 11.69
C VAL A 13 -2.89 -29.68 11.32
N VAL A 14 -1.81 -30.44 11.07
CA VAL A 14 -0.53 -29.86 10.63
C VAL A 14 -0.67 -29.13 9.30
N VAL A 15 -1.36 -29.73 8.32
CA VAL A 15 -1.60 -29.11 7.02
C VAL A 15 -2.41 -27.80 7.15
N ILE A 16 -3.47 -27.80 7.95
CA ILE A 16 -4.29 -26.61 8.19
C ILE A 16 -3.45 -25.51 8.87
N PHE A 17 -2.65 -25.87 9.88
CA PHE A 17 -1.80 -24.92 10.59
C PHE A 17 -0.79 -24.25 9.65
N GLU A 18 -0.10 -25.05 8.82
CA GLU A 18 0.84 -24.53 7.83
C GLU A 18 0.17 -23.64 6.78
N LEU A 19 -1.03 -24.02 6.33
CA LEU A 19 -1.80 -23.20 5.39
C LEU A 19 -2.20 -21.84 5.99
N ILE A 20 -2.65 -21.80 7.25
CA ILE A 20 -2.97 -20.55 7.95
C ILE A 20 -1.71 -19.68 8.09
N ARG A 21 -0.57 -20.30 8.46
CA ARG A 21 0.71 -19.59 8.60
C ARG A 21 1.17 -18.98 7.27
N SER A 22 1.15 -19.77 6.20
CA SER A 22 1.51 -19.29 4.85
C SER A 22 0.59 -18.18 4.35
N LEU A 23 -0.72 -18.27 4.62
CA LEU A 23 -1.67 -17.20 4.29
C LEU A 23 -1.38 -15.92 5.08
N GLY A 24 -1.01 -16.02 6.37
CA GLY A 24 -0.61 -14.88 7.18
C GLY A 24 0.66 -14.18 6.65
N ILE A 25 1.67 -14.96 6.25
CA ILE A 25 2.89 -14.44 5.62
C ILE A 25 2.58 -13.74 4.30
N TYR A 26 1.77 -14.38 3.45
CA TYR A 26 1.32 -13.79 2.20
C TYR A 26 0.59 -12.46 2.45
N GLY A 27 -0.33 -12.42 3.42
CA GLY A 27 -1.07 -11.21 3.77
C GLY A 27 -0.18 -10.07 4.25
N ASN A 28 0.84 -10.36 5.05
CA ASN A 28 1.77 -9.35 5.58
C ASN A 28 2.76 -8.81 4.52
N LEU A 29 3.13 -9.63 3.53
CA LEU A 29 4.10 -9.25 2.49
C LEU A 29 3.43 -8.79 1.18
N ARG A 30 2.12 -8.94 1.07
CA ARG A 30 1.36 -8.52 -0.11
C ARG A 30 1.20 -7.00 -0.10
N GLY A 31 1.45 -6.41 -1.27
CA GLY A 31 1.20 -4.99 -1.53
C GLY A 31 2.49 -4.24 -1.83
N ASN A 32 2.34 -2.93 -1.95
CA ASN A 32 3.45 -2.02 -2.21
C ASN A 32 4.07 -1.61 -0.88
N HIS A 33 5.40 -1.60 -0.85
CA HIS A 33 6.18 -1.16 0.29
C HIS A 33 7.04 0.05 -0.12
N ILE A 34 7.24 0.99 0.80
CA ILE A 34 8.22 2.07 0.65
C ILE A 34 9.34 1.80 1.65
N LEU A 35 10.57 1.90 1.16
CA LEU A 35 11.77 1.64 1.95
C LEU A 35 12.94 2.49 1.48
N THR A 36 13.92 2.67 2.35
CA THR A 36 15.11 3.45 2.02
C THR A 36 16.10 2.56 1.28
N CYS A 37 16.44 2.92 0.04
CA CYS A 37 17.44 2.21 -0.73
C CYS A 37 18.83 2.39 -0.09
N PRO A 38 19.53 1.32 0.29
CA PRO A 38 20.83 1.44 0.97
C PRO A 38 21.91 2.07 0.09
N GLU A 39 21.81 1.94 -1.23
CA GLU A 39 22.83 2.39 -2.18
C GLU A 39 22.85 3.91 -2.37
N ASN A 40 21.69 4.57 -2.42
CA ASN A 40 21.58 6.01 -2.65
C ASN A 40 20.84 6.78 -1.55
N GLN A 41 20.37 6.10 -0.51
CA GLN A 41 19.62 6.66 0.62
C GLN A 41 18.33 7.37 0.21
N GLN A 42 17.76 7.04 -0.96
CA GLN A 42 16.49 7.60 -1.44
C GLN A 42 15.34 6.63 -1.16
N PRO A 43 14.10 7.13 -0.94
CA PRO A 43 12.93 6.27 -0.88
C PRO A 43 12.76 5.48 -2.18
N ALA A 44 12.37 4.22 -2.08
CA ALA A 44 12.08 3.36 -3.20
C ALA A 44 10.78 2.60 -2.93
N GLY A 45 9.84 2.70 -3.88
CA GLY A 45 8.69 1.81 -3.93
C GLY A 45 9.11 0.44 -4.42
N VAL A 46 8.74 -0.61 -3.69
CA VAL A 46 9.02 -2.00 -4.05
C VAL A 46 7.84 -2.91 -3.84
N ARG A 47 7.88 -4.08 -4.49
CA ARG A 47 6.97 -5.18 -4.25
C ARG A 47 7.74 -6.44 -3.94
N VAL A 48 7.31 -7.16 -2.91
CA VAL A 48 7.88 -8.46 -2.54
C VAL A 48 7.18 -9.55 -3.33
N ALA A 49 7.93 -10.58 -3.73
CA ALA A 49 7.40 -11.83 -4.27
C ALA A 49 6.69 -12.65 -3.17
N ALA A 50 5.61 -12.11 -2.60
CA ALA A 50 4.92 -12.61 -1.42
C ALA A 50 4.48 -14.09 -1.56
N GLY A 51 4.05 -14.51 -2.74
CA GLY A 51 3.68 -15.90 -3.01
C GLY A 51 4.87 -16.86 -2.91
N LYS A 52 6.03 -16.48 -3.47
CA LYS A 52 7.28 -17.27 -3.36
C LYS A 52 7.74 -17.35 -1.91
N ALA A 53 7.70 -16.23 -1.19
CA ALA A 53 8.05 -16.18 0.23
C ALA A 53 7.12 -17.05 1.10
N ALA A 54 5.81 -17.02 0.85
CA ALA A 54 4.82 -17.84 1.56
C ALA A 54 5.05 -19.34 1.32
N ILE A 55 5.35 -19.75 0.09
CA ILE A 55 5.66 -21.16 -0.22
C ILE A 55 7.00 -21.57 0.42
N ALA A 56 8.03 -20.73 0.32
CA ALA A 56 9.35 -21.01 0.90
C ALA A 56 9.31 -21.17 2.44
N SER A 57 8.35 -20.50 3.11
CA SER A 57 8.14 -20.65 4.55
C SER A 57 7.79 -22.08 4.98
N LEU A 58 7.15 -22.87 4.10
CA LEU A 58 6.84 -24.29 4.34
C LEU A 58 8.12 -25.13 4.44
N ALA A 59 9.20 -24.71 3.77
CA ALA A 59 10.52 -25.33 3.83
C ALA A 59 11.42 -24.76 4.96
N GLY A 60 10.87 -23.90 5.83
CA GLY A 60 11.56 -23.38 7.03
C GLY A 60 12.48 -22.17 6.80
N LYS A 61 12.57 -21.64 5.57
CA LYS A 61 13.35 -20.43 5.27
C LYS A 61 12.57 -19.49 4.35
N PRO A 62 11.91 -18.44 4.88
CA PRO A 62 11.32 -17.41 4.04
C PRO A 62 12.45 -16.63 3.37
N HIS A 63 12.83 -17.01 2.15
CA HIS A 63 13.75 -16.22 1.36
C HIS A 63 12.95 -15.11 0.70
N LEU A 64 13.02 -13.90 1.25
CA LEU A 64 12.40 -12.74 0.65
C LEU A 64 13.15 -12.35 -0.62
N GLN A 65 12.37 -11.96 -1.63
CA GLN A 65 12.89 -11.42 -2.88
C GLN A 65 11.95 -10.34 -3.38
N LEU A 66 12.52 -9.28 -3.94
CA LEU A 66 11.75 -8.26 -4.65
C LEU A 66 11.28 -8.83 -5.99
N SER A 67 10.01 -8.57 -6.33
CA SER A 67 9.46 -8.80 -7.67
C SER A 67 9.50 -7.53 -8.52
N GLU A 68 9.40 -6.35 -7.89
CA GLU A 68 9.38 -5.05 -8.56
C GLU A 68 10.11 -4.02 -7.69
N CYS A 69 10.79 -3.07 -8.33
CA CYS A 69 11.45 -1.94 -7.69
C CYS A 69 11.40 -0.72 -8.62
N THR A 70 11.02 0.43 -8.08
CA THR A 70 10.98 1.73 -8.79
C THR A 70 12.36 2.22 -9.24
N ARG A 71 13.45 1.65 -8.72
CA ARG A 71 14.83 1.95 -9.12
C ARG A 71 15.36 1.03 -10.22
N TRP A 72 14.56 0.07 -10.68
CA TRP A 72 14.90 -0.74 -11.85
C TRP A 72 14.34 -0.09 -13.12
N PRO A 73 15.10 -0.07 -14.23
CA PRO A 73 16.30 -0.88 -14.50
C PRO A 73 17.65 -0.24 -14.13
N GLU A 74 17.72 1.03 -13.73
CA GLU A 74 18.98 1.76 -13.54
C GLU A 74 19.86 1.15 -12.43
N MET A 75 19.23 0.59 -11.39
CA MET A 75 19.87 -0.17 -10.31
C MET A 75 19.55 -1.67 -10.40
N ALA A 76 19.37 -2.20 -11.61
CA ALA A 76 19.19 -3.63 -11.83
C ALA A 76 20.45 -4.38 -11.38
N GLY A 77 20.28 -5.38 -10.52
CA GLY A 77 21.39 -6.18 -9.98
C GLY A 77 21.87 -5.77 -8.58
N CYS A 78 21.19 -4.84 -7.91
CA CYS A 78 21.46 -4.57 -6.49
C CYS A 78 21.18 -5.82 -5.63
N GLY A 79 21.95 -6.01 -4.55
CA GLY A 79 21.88 -7.19 -3.67
C GLY A 79 20.60 -7.33 -2.84
N GLN A 80 19.61 -6.45 -3.05
CA GLN A 80 18.35 -6.39 -2.28
C GLN A 80 18.56 -6.25 -0.76
N GLU A 81 19.65 -5.58 -0.34
CA GLU A 81 20.01 -5.34 1.07
C GLU A 81 18.99 -4.47 1.83
N CYS A 82 17.96 -3.96 1.16
CA CYS A 82 16.82 -3.30 1.79
C CYS A 82 15.78 -4.27 2.38
N LEU A 83 15.77 -5.54 1.98
CA LEU A 83 14.80 -6.55 2.47
C LEU A 83 14.74 -6.70 4.01
N PRO A 84 15.85 -6.59 4.78
CA PRO A 84 15.80 -6.61 6.23
C PRO A 84 14.88 -5.56 6.86
N GLN A 85 14.63 -4.42 6.19
CA GLN A 85 13.66 -3.42 6.65
C GLN A 85 12.24 -4.01 6.68
N ILE A 86 11.88 -4.79 5.65
CA ILE A 86 10.59 -5.48 5.58
C ILE A 86 10.53 -6.63 6.58
N GLU A 87 11.61 -7.37 6.80
CA GLU A 87 11.63 -8.46 7.78
C GLU A 87 11.39 -7.97 9.21
N GLN A 88 11.99 -6.82 9.55
CA GLN A 88 11.85 -6.21 10.87
C GLN A 88 10.47 -5.61 11.09
N SER A 89 9.88 -4.98 10.07
CA SER A 89 8.59 -4.28 10.21
C SER A 89 7.76 -4.33 8.92
N PRO A 90 7.21 -5.50 8.55
CA PRO A 90 6.51 -5.67 7.27
C PRO A 90 5.37 -4.67 7.10
N LYS A 91 4.63 -4.43 8.20
CA LYS A 91 3.44 -3.57 8.21
C LYS A 91 3.76 -2.09 8.14
N ASP A 92 4.86 -1.64 8.73
CA ASP A 92 5.18 -0.21 8.75
C ASP A 92 5.68 0.29 7.40
N CYS A 93 6.26 -0.59 6.60
CA CYS A 93 6.65 -0.28 5.22
C CYS A 93 5.49 -0.33 4.23
N LEU A 94 4.31 -0.89 4.59
CA LEU A 94 3.17 -1.01 3.68
C LEU A 94 2.56 0.36 3.37
N VAL A 95 2.46 0.67 2.08
CA VAL A 95 1.86 1.90 1.56
C VAL A 95 0.44 2.10 2.09
N SER A 96 -0.35 1.03 2.16
CA SER A 96 -1.71 1.11 2.67
C SER A 96 -1.78 1.52 4.14
N ILE A 97 -0.82 1.07 4.96
CA ILE A 97 -0.75 1.44 6.38
C ILE A 97 -0.25 2.87 6.54
N LEU A 98 0.79 3.26 5.78
CA LEU A 98 1.29 4.64 5.74
C LEU A 98 0.17 5.63 5.39
N VAL A 99 -0.56 5.39 4.31
CA VAL A 99 -1.61 6.27 3.83
C VAL A 99 -2.81 6.27 4.80
N ASN A 100 -3.21 5.12 5.36
CA ASN A 100 -4.24 5.08 6.41
C ASN A 100 -3.89 5.96 7.61
N ARG A 101 -2.68 5.79 8.16
CA ARG A 101 -2.18 6.59 9.29
C ARG A 101 -2.15 8.08 8.94
N TRP A 102 -1.80 8.41 7.70
CA TRP A 102 -1.81 9.80 7.27
C TRP A 102 -3.23 10.39 7.24
N TYR A 103 -4.25 9.68 6.78
CA TYR A 103 -5.63 10.20 6.79
C TYR A 103 -6.30 10.15 8.17
N GLU A 104 -5.77 9.39 9.11
CA GLU A 104 -6.34 9.21 10.44
C GLU A 104 -6.56 10.56 11.15
N GLY A 105 -7.79 10.79 11.65
CA GLY A 105 -8.19 12.02 12.33
C GLY A 105 -8.26 13.27 11.45
N LYS A 106 -7.91 13.19 10.16
CA LYS A 106 -7.99 14.33 9.24
C LYS A 106 -9.41 14.54 8.70
N LYS A 107 -9.64 15.71 8.10
CA LYS A 107 -10.90 16.10 7.45
C LYS A 107 -10.63 16.60 6.05
N CYS A 108 -11.55 16.33 5.13
CA CYS A 108 -11.45 16.82 3.74
C CYS A 108 -11.39 18.35 3.73
N VAL A 109 -10.46 18.94 2.99
CA VAL A 109 -10.32 20.42 2.96
C VAL A 109 -11.50 21.14 2.33
N TYR A 110 -12.26 20.46 1.46
CA TYR A 110 -13.39 21.07 0.75
C TYR A 110 -14.71 20.91 1.50
N CYS A 111 -15.08 19.69 1.90
CA CYS A 111 -16.36 19.43 2.56
C CYS A 111 -16.28 19.31 4.09
N HIS A 112 -15.07 19.34 4.67
CA HIS A 112 -14.81 19.21 6.11
C HIS A 112 -15.33 17.92 6.76
N LYS A 113 -15.81 16.95 5.98
CA LYS A 113 -16.20 15.63 6.48
C LYS A 113 -14.94 14.87 6.94
N PRO A 114 -15.01 14.16 8.08
CA PRO A 114 -13.93 13.28 8.51
C PRO A 114 -13.79 12.10 7.55
N PHE A 115 -12.58 11.56 7.45
CA PHE A 115 -12.36 10.29 6.74
C PHE A 115 -12.76 9.12 7.65
N GLY A 116 -13.55 8.19 7.10
CA GLY A 116 -13.84 6.90 7.73
C GLY A 116 -12.82 5.85 7.31
N GLU A 117 -13.23 4.59 7.27
CA GLU A 117 -12.42 3.52 6.68
C GLU A 117 -12.15 3.82 5.20
N ILE A 118 -10.88 3.70 4.78
CA ILE A 118 -10.46 3.99 3.41
C ILE A 118 -10.79 2.79 2.52
N HIS A 119 -11.64 3.00 1.52
CA HIS A 119 -11.93 2.00 0.49
C HIS A 119 -10.91 2.09 -0.66
N TRP A 120 -9.97 1.15 -0.68
CA TRP A 120 -8.79 1.15 -1.57
C TRP A 120 -9.08 0.85 -3.05
N HIS A 121 -10.16 0.13 -3.34
CA HIS A 121 -10.42 -0.42 -4.69
C HIS A 121 -11.35 0.43 -5.54
N ASP A 122 -12.36 1.06 -4.92
CA ASP A 122 -13.43 1.72 -5.69
C ASP A 122 -13.39 3.25 -5.57
N HIS A 123 -12.97 3.79 -4.43
CA HIS A 123 -13.05 5.23 -4.13
C HIS A 123 -11.85 5.70 -3.28
N PRO A 124 -10.61 5.55 -3.79
CA PRO A 124 -9.44 6.00 -3.06
C PRO A 124 -9.53 7.52 -2.80
N PRO A 125 -9.23 7.98 -1.58
CA PRO A 125 -9.20 9.40 -1.28
C PRO A 125 -8.06 10.08 -2.03
N ALA A 126 -8.17 11.39 -2.20
CA ALA A 126 -7.28 12.20 -2.99
C ALA A 126 -6.50 13.18 -2.13
N LEU A 127 -5.45 13.72 -2.74
CA LEU A 127 -4.60 14.76 -2.22
C LEU A 127 -4.85 16.02 -3.05
N VAL A 128 -4.58 17.19 -2.48
CA VAL A 128 -4.55 18.45 -3.20
C VAL A 128 -3.28 19.21 -2.90
N ASP A 129 -2.67 19.76 -3.94
CA ASP A 129 -1.50 20.63 -3.83
C ASP A 129 -1.87 22.09 -3.56
N GLU A 130 -0.85 22.94 -3.40
CA GLU A 130 -1.02 24.38 -3.21
C GLU A 130 -1.68 25.08 -4.41
N HIS A 131 -1.60 24.49 -5.60
CA HIS A 131 -2.20 24.97 -6.84
C HIS A 131 -3.64 24.49 -7.03
N ARG A 132 -4.24 23.85 -6.01
CA ARG A 132 -5.59 23.28 -6.03
C ARG A 132 -5.77 22.13 -7.03
N LYS A 133 -4.69 21.57 -7.56
CA LYS A 133 -4.77 20.38 -8.40
C LYS A 133 -4.94 19.18 -7.49
N THR A 134 -6.02 18.44 -7.70
CA THR A 134 -6.27 17.18 -6.98
C THR A 134 -5.73 15.99 -7.75
N LEU A 135 -5.19 15.01 -7.03
CA LEU A 135 -4.77 13.70 -7.56
C LEU A 135 -5.06 12.61 -6.53
N GLN A 136 -5.34 11.39 -6.98
CA GLN A 136 -5.50 10.25 -6.08
C GLN A 136 -4.13 9.82 -5.53
N TRP A 137 -4.09 9.26 -4.31
CA TRP A 137 -2.82 8.84 -3.70
C TRP A 137 -2.10 7.76 -4.54
N ASN A 138 -2.85 6.93 -5.28
CA ASN A 138 -2.33 5.85 -6.12
C ASN A 138 -1.79 6.34 -7.48
N GLU A 139 -2.01 7.61 -7.82
CA GLU A 139 -1.41 8.27 -8.99
C GLU A 139 -0.03 8.86 -8.66
N VAL A 140 0.34 8.89 -7.37
CA VAL A 140 1.63 9.37 -6.89
C VAL A 140 2.67 8.25 -7.05
N PRO A 141 3.82 8.50 -7.70
CA PRO A 141 4.94 7.56 -7.69
C PRO A 141 5.33 7.21 -6.25
N LEU A 142 5.49 5.91 -5.96
CA LEU A 142 5.65 5.43 -4.60
C LEU A 142 6.87 6.03 -3.89
N GLU A 143 7.96 6.24 -4.61
CA GLU A 143 9.18 6.90 -4.14
C GLU A 143 8.98 8.36 -3.72
N ASN A 144 7.92 9.01 -4.19
CA ASN A 144 7.58 10.39 -3.84
C ASN A 144 6.44 10.48 -2.83
N LEU A 145 5.79 9.37 -2.49
CA LEU A 145 4.55 9.36 -1.72
C LEU A 145 4.69 10.06 -0.36
N GLU A 146 5.75 9.75 0.40
CA GLU A 146 5.99 10.39 1.70
C GLU A 146 6.10 11.92 1.58
N GLN A 147 6.85 12.40 0.57
CA GLN A 147 7.01 13.83 0.32
C GLN A 147 5.69 14.48 -0.14
N THR A 148 4.91 13.80 -0.98
CA THR A 148 3.59 14.27 -1.40
C THR A 148 2.65 14.36 -0.20
N LEU A 149 2.60 13.34 0.66
CA LEU A 149 1.80 13.36 1.88
C LEU A 149 2.24 14.47 2.85
N ALA A 150 3.51 14.84 2.87
CA ALA A 150 4.00 15.94 3.71
C ALA A 150 3.57 17.33 3.22
N THR A 151 3.38 17.50 1.91
CA THR A 151 3.12 18.81 1.28
C THR A 151 1.67 19.03 0.87
N HIS A 152 0.89 17.97 0.75
CA HIS A 152 -0.48 18.03 0.25
C HIS A 152 -1.52 17.99 1.39
N TRP A 153 -2.74 18.37 1.06
CA TRP A 153 -3.88 18.29 1.97
C TRP A 153 -4.88 17.20 1.57
N PRO A 154 -5.61 16.63 2.53
CA PRO A 154 -6.51 15.51 2.28
C PRO A 154 -7.83 15.95 1.63
N VAL A 155 -8.27 15.20 0.61
CA VAL A 155 -9.49 15.42 -0.15
C VAL A 155 -10.27 14.10 -0.25
N CYS A 156 -11.58 14.13 0.01
CA CYS A 156 -12.41 12.95 -0.19
C CYS A 156 -12.69 12.73 -1.68
N TRP A 157 -12.93 11.47 -2.07
CA TRP A 157 -13.16 11.09 -3.47
C TRP A 157 -14.24 11.94 -4.16
N ASN A 158 -15.37 12.19 -3.49
CA ASN A 158 -16.45 13.03 -4.05
C ASN A 158 -15.97 14.46 -4.38
N CYS A 159 -15.20 15.07 -3.49
CA CYS A 159 -14.64 16.40 -3.73
C CYS A 159 -13.57 16.37 -4.81
N HIS A 160 -12.76 15.30 -4.88
CA HIS A 160 -11.80 15.12 -5.97
C HIS A 160 -12.47 15.05 -7.34
N VAL A 161 -13.54 14.27 -7.47
CA VAL A 161 -14.31 14.18 -8.72
C VAL A 161 -14.90 15.55 -9.08
N ALA A 162 -15.50 16.25 -8.11
CA ALA A 162 -16.08 17.56 -8.33
C ALA A 162 -15.03 18.60 -8.78
N GLU A 163 -13.88 18.69 -8.09
CA GLU A 163 -12.83 19.65 -8.43
C GLU A 163 -12.10 19.29 -9.73
N SER A 164 -11.90 18.00 -10.00
CA SER A 164 -11.33 17.55 -11.27
C SER A 164 -12.25 17.88 -12.44
N PHE A 165 -13.56 17.66 -12.29
CA PHE A 165 -14.54 18.06 -13.30
C PHE A 165 -14.54 19.56 -13.51
N ARG A 166 -14.55 20.35 -12.43
CA ARG A 166 -14.51 21.83 -12.51
C ARG A 166 -13.28 22.34 -13.26
N ARG A 167 -12.13 21.71 -13.06
CA ARG A 167 -10.86 22.09 -13.70
C ARG A 167 -10.79 21.67 -15.17
N LEU A 168 -11.29 20.47 -15.50
CA LEU A 168 -11.18 19.90 -16.85
C LEU A 168 -12.29 20.37 -17.79
N HIS A 169 -13.47 20.68 -17.25
CA HIS A 169 -14.66 21.09 -17.99
C HIS A 169 -15.29 22.37 -17.40
N PRO A 170 -14.55 23.48 -17.27
CA PRO A 170 -15.07 24.72 -16.68
C PRO A 170 -16.30 25.25 -17.41
N GLU A 171 -16.44 24.98 -18.70
CA GLU A 171 -17.58 25.36 -19.55
C GLU A 171 -18.90 24.67 -19.18
N LEU A 172 -18.84 23.53 -18.49
CA LEU A 172 -20.01 22.76 -18.06
C LEU A 172 -20.41 23.06 -16.61
N VAL A 173 -19.69 23.95 -15.94
CA VAL A 173 -19.92 24.30 -14.54
C VAL A 173 -20.71 25.60 -14.45
N THR A 174 -21.79 25.57 -13.68
CA THR A 174 -22.51 26.78 -13.30
C THR A 174 -22.33 27.03 -11.81
N ASP A 175 -21.77 28.19 -11.46
CA ASP A 175 -21.64 28.60 -10.06
C ASP A 175 -22.94 29.24 -9.59
N ARG A 176 -23.49 28.71 -8.50
CA ARG A 176 -24.59 29.38 -7.82
C ARG A 176 -24.03 30.62 -7.12
N LEU A 177 -24.44 31.79 -7.57
CA LEU A 177 -24.17 33.05 -6.88
C LEU A 177 -24.70 32.96 -5.45
N ARG A 178 -23.85 33.23 -4.46
CA ARG A 178 -24.28 33.36 -3.07
C ARG A 178 -25.10 34.65 -2.97
N HIS A 179 -26.40 34.52 -2.71
CA HIS A 179 -27.27 35.62 -2.31
C HIS A 179 -27.16 35.85 -0.82
#